data_AF-A0A1E8PW08-F1
#
_entry.id   AF-A0A1E8PW08-F1
#
_cell.length_a   1.000
_cell.length_b   1.000
_cell.length_c   1.000
_cell.angle_alpha   90.00
_cell.angle_beta   90.00
_cell.angle_gamma   90.00
#
_symmetry.space_group_name_H-M   'P 1'
#
loop_
_entity.id
_entity.type
_entity.pdbx_description
1 polymer ?
#
loop_
_entity_poly.entity_id
_entity_poly.type
_entity_poly.pdbx_seq_one_letter_code
_entity_poly.pdbx_strand_id
1 'polypeptide(L)'
;MLRRAMRRPGTVTVVNSLFALPAVRLGGGRGAASWLVHDTVTSGKQRAVASIGRAGVRRAVAVSEATAAPLRAMGFDVVVAHNGVRWPVARLGGALHDPPVVGMLALLTPWKGHGVLLDAIARLPGVRLELAGGSFPGDVAYVEELKARADRDDLAGRVRFLGYVDPAAAMAGWDVVVSASVLPEAGPLNVLEAMSHGLPVVGSDHGGTSEFLAGGAGLLYPPGDADALAAGIRRVLDDADLRRSLGDTAREYVATHHDISTTIPAMLRALAT
;
A
#
# COMPACT_ATOMS: atom_id res chain seq x y z
N MET A 1 -14.41 24.79 21.67
CA MET A 1 -14.37 23.37 22.09
C MET A 1 -13.01 22.73 21.80
N LEU A 2 -12.53 22.73 20.54
CA LEU A 2 -11.23 22.15 20.13
C LEU A 2 -10.00 22.70 20.91
N ARG A 3 -9.90 24.03 21.06
CA ARG A 3 -8.84 24.72 21.82
C ARG A 3 -8.64 24.20 23.25
N ARG A 4 -9.74 23.91 23.95
CA ARG A 4 -9.71 23.43 25.35
C ARG A 4 -9.32 21.97 25.44
N ALA A 5 -9.64 21.14 24.44
CA ALA A 5 -9.29 19.73 24.42
C ALA A 5 -7.80 19.54 24.12
N MET A 6 -7.25 20.27 23.14
CA MET A 6 -5.84 20.14 22.73
C MET A 6 -4.82 20.65 23.75
N ARG A 7 -5.25 21.47 24.71
CA ARG A 7 -4.36 22.11 25.71
C ARG A 7 -4.45 21.49 27.10
N ARG A 8 -5.10 20.32 27.24
CA ARG A 8 -5.14 19.61 28.51
C ARG A 8 -3.73 19.07 28.85
N PRO A 9 -3.23 19.29 30.07
CA PRO A 9 -1.95 18.71 30.49
C PRO A 9 -1.93 17.19 30.29
N GLY A 10 -0.82 16.66 29.78
CA GLY A 10 -0.66 15.22 29.52
C GLY A 10 -1.43 14.68 28.30
N THR A 11 -2.07 15.54 27.49
CA THR A 11 -2.78 15.12 26.28
C THR A 11 -1.93 15.31 25.03
N VAL A 12 -1.80 14.25 24.22
CA VAL A 12 -1.21 14.31 22.88
C VAL A 12 -2.33 14.44 21.85
N THR A 13 -2.29 15.47 21.01
CA THR A 13 -3.21 15.58 19.87
C THR A 13 -2.55 15.01 18.63
N VAL A 14 -3.21 14.04 18.00
CA VAL A 14 -2.79 13.46 16.72
C VAL A 14 -3.77 13.87 15.64
N VAL A 15 -3.23 14.34 14.52
CA VAL A 15 -3.96 14.60 13.29
C VAL A 15 -3.69 13.44 12.36
N ASN A 16 -4.75 12.83 11.85
CA ASN A 16 -4.65 11.66 10.97
C ASN A 16 -5.14 11.95 9.56
N SER A 17 -5.17 13.22 9.15
CA SER A 17 -5.58 13.61 7.80
C SER A 17 -4.93 14.93 7.40
N LEU A 18 -4.36 14.97 6.20
CA LEU A 18 -3.82 16.20 5.61
C LEU A 18 -4.84 17.36 5.63
N PHE A 19 -6.11 17.09 5.34
CA PHE A 19 -7.14 18.13 5.22
C PHE A 19 -7.61 18.69 6.57
N ALA A 20 -7.25 18.06 7.68
CA ALA A 20 -7.53 18.56 9.03
C ALA A 20 -6.47 19.56 9.52
N LEU A 21 -5.32 19.66 8.85
CA LEU A 21 -4.21 20.52 9.29
C LEU A 21 -4.56 22.02 9.40
N PRO A 22 -5.37 22.62 8.50
CA PRO A 22 -5.80 24.02 8.67
C PRO A 22 -6.60 24.23 9.96
N ALA A 23 -7.47 23.28 10.32
CA ALA A 23 -8.25 23.37 11.57
C ALA A 23 -7.35 23.31 12.80
N VAL A 24 -6.29 22.50 12.76
CA VAL A 24 -5.29 22.37 13.84
C VAL A 24 -4.51 23.69 13.99
N ARG A 25 -4.13 24.31 12.89
CA ARG A 25 -3.45 25.62 12.88
C ARG A 25 -4.29 26.72 13.52
N LEU A 26 -5.58 26.77 13.22
CA LEU A 26 -6.53 27.77 13.74
C LEU A 26 -6.97 27.47 15.18
N GLY A 27 -7.10 26.19 15.52
CA GLY A 27 -7.66 25.68 16.76
C GLY A 27 -6.65 25.33 17.85
N GLY A 28 -5.37 25.08 17.55
CA GLY A 28 -4.38 24.65 18.55
C GLY A 28 -3.33 25.71 18.89
N GLY A 29 -2.91 26.49 17.90
CA GLY A 29 -1.71 27.33 17.97
C GLY A 29 -0.51 26.65 17.30
N ARG A 30 0.70 27.17 17.55
CA ARG A 30 1.92 26.57 16.99
C ARG A 30 2.28 25.25 17.68
N GLY A 31 2.68 24.24 16.90
CA GLY A 31 3.13 22.95 17.44
C GLY A 31 2.10 22.24 18.31
N ALA A 32 0.82 22.37 17.98
CA ALA A 32 -0.27 21.92 18.83
C ALA A 32 -0.65 20.45 18.64
N ALA A 33 -0.17 19.80 17.57
CA ALA A 33 -0.43 18.40 17.30
C ALA A 33 0.72 17.73 16.54
N SER A 34 0.81 16.41 16.67
CA SER A 34 1.58 15.55 15.77
C SER A 34 0.72 15.13 14.59
N TRP A 35 1.32 14.95 13.43
CA TRP A 35 0.63 14.47 12.25
C TRP A 35 1.08 13.04 11.93
N LEU A 36 0.15 12.09 11.95
CA LEU A 36 0.37 10.76 11.36
C LEU A 36 0.14 10.87 9.85
N VAL A 37 1.21 10.70 9.08
CA VAL A 37 1.22 10.86 7.63
C VAL A 37 1.10 9.49 6.99
N HIS A 38 -0.11 9.20 6.50
CA HIS A 38 -0.42 8.02 5.69
C HIS A 38 -1.01 8.40 4.33
N ASP A 39 -1.00 9.69 4.00
CA ASP A 39 -1.36 10.25 2.70
C ASP A 39 -0.09 10.62 1.90
N THR A 40 -0.08 10.38 0.59
CA THR A 40 0.97 10.93 -0.30
C THR A 40 0.65 12.36 -0.72
N VAL A 41 1.62 13.26 -0.61
CA VAL A 41 1.48 14.67 -1.01
C VAL A 41 2.02 14.86 -2.43
N THR A 42 1.16 14.62 -3.42
CA THR A 42 1.56 14.59 -4.84
C THR A 42 1.08 15.82 -5.61
N SER A 43 -0.03 16.43 -5.21
CA SER A 43 -0.64 17.58 -5.90
C SER A 43 -0.29 18.94 -5.29
N GLY A 44 -0.39 20.00 -6.10
CA GLY A 44 -0.20 21.39 -5.64
C GLY A 44 -1.22 21.80 -4.57
N LYS A 45 -2.47 21.32 -4.67
CA LYS A 45 -3.51 21.55 -3.66
C LYS A 45 -3.13 20.93 -2.31
N GLN A 46 -2.64 19.69 -2.30
CA GLN A 46 -2.19 19.03 -1.08
C GLN A 46 -1.00 19.75 -0.46
N ARG A 47 -0.01 20.17 -1.28
CA ARG A 47 1.12 20.99 -0.81
C ARG A 47 0.65 22.29 -0.15
N ALA A 48 -0.28 23.01 -0.79
CA ALA A 48 -0.83 24.25 -0.23
C ALA A 48 -1.52 24.02 1.13
N VAL A 49 -2.34 22.97 1.24
CA VAL A 49 -3.00 22.60 2.51
C VAL A 49 -1.97 22.25 3.59
N ALA A 50 -0.94 21.47 3.25
CA ALA A 50 0.15 21.15 4.17
C ALA A 50 0.87 22.42 4.63
N SER A 51 1.23 23.32 3.71
CA SER A 51 1.92 24.58 4.05
C SER A 51 1.11 25.48 4.98
N ILE A 52 -0.20 25.61 4.76
CA ILE A 52 -1.10 26.37 5.65
C ILE A 52 -1.10 25.77 7.07
N GLY A 53 -1.13 24.43 7.14
CA GLY A 53 -1.15 23.66 8.37
C GLY A 53 0.18 23.60 9.12
N ARG A 54 1.31 23.79 8.43
CA ARG A 54 2.68 23.50 8.92
C ARG A 54 2.95 23.99 10.33
N ALA A 55 2.68 25.27 10.59
CA ALA A 55 2.98 25.86 11.90
C ALA A 55 2.17 25.22 13.05
N GLY A 56 1.02 24.58 12.77
CA GLY A 56 0.23 23.83 13.75
C GLY A 56 0.76 22.44 14.05
N VAL A 57 1.63 21.89 13.19
CA VAL A 57 2.24 20.57 13.33
C VAL A 57 3.55 20.71 14.10
N ARG A 58 3.68 19.95 15.19
CA ARG A 58 4.91 19.86 15.99
C ARG A 58 5.90 18.93 15.32
N ARG A 59 5.42 17.76 14.90
CA ARG A 59 6.17 16.71 14.21
C ARG A 59 5.24 15.94 13.27
N ALA A 60 5.76 15.58 12.11
CA ALA A 60 5.13 14.63 11.21
C ALA A 60 5.78 13.25 11.39
N VAL A 61 4.95 12.22 11.51
CA VAL A 61 5.35 10.82 11.63
C VAL A 61 4.87 10.12 10.37
N ALA A 62 5.81 9.84 9.47
CA ALA A 62 5.55 9.29 8.16
C ALA A 62 5.70 7.76 8.14
N VAL A 63 4.79 7.07 7.46
CA VAL A 63 4.81 5.60 7.39
C VAL A 63 5.84 5.03 6.40
N SER A 64 6.47 5.91 5.61
CA SER A 64 7.47 5.58 4.61
C SER A 64 8.36 6.78 4.30
N GLU A 65 9.51 6.52 3.67
CA GLU A 65 10.39 7.58 3.20
C GLU A 65 9.77 8.37 2.03
N ALA A 66 8.97 7.74 1.18
CA ALA A 66 8.24 8.37 0.08
C ALA A 66 7.22 9.40 0.58
N THR A 67 6.65 9.20 1.77
CA THR A 67 5.81 10.21 2.42
C THR A 67 6.62 11.23 3.21
N ALA A 68 7.79 10.84 3.73
CA ALA A 68 8.64 11.73 4.52
C ALA A 68 9.38 12.79 3.68
N ALA A 69 9.99 12.38 2.57
CA ALA A 69 10.87 13.24 1.77
C ALA A 69 10.18 14.54 1.28
N PRO A 70 8.95 14.50 0.72
CA PRO A 70 8.24 15.72 0.33
C PRO A 70 7.95 16.66 1.51
N LEU A 71 7.67 16.10 2.69
CA LEU A 71 7.40 16.90 3.89
C LEU A 71 8.67 17.56 4.45
N ARG A 72 9.81 16.86 4.42
CA ARG A 72 11.11 17.44 4.80
C ARG A 72 11.46 18.61 3.88
N ALA A 73 11.23 18.48 2.58
CA ALA A 73 11.43 19.57 1.61
C ALA A 73 10.52 20.78 1.88
N MET A 74 9.34 20.56 2.47
CA MET A 74 8.44 21.63 2.93
C MET A 74 8.79 22.17 4.33
N GLY A 75 9.91 21.71 4.92
CA GLY A 75 10.43 22.18 6.21
C GLY A 75 9.67 21.67 7.42
N PHE A 76 9.00 20.52 7.34
CA PHE A 76 8.46 19.83 8.52
C PHE A 76 9.60 19.13 9.28
N ASP A 77 9.46 19.01 10.61
CA ASP A 77 10.19 18.00 11.39
C ASP A 77 9.53 16.65 11.12
N VAL A 78 10.25 15.72 10.47
CA VAL A 78 9.69 14.44 10.00
C VAL A 78 10.54 13.28 10.47
N VAL A 79 9.88 12.34 11.16
CA VAL A 79 10.43 11.03 11.50
C VAL A 79 9.68 9.95 10.73
N VAL A 80 10.39 8.90 10.31
CA VAL A 80 9.76 7.73 9.70
C VAL A 80 9.47 6.72 10.80
N ALA A 81 8.22 6.28 10.88
CA ALA A 81 7.79 5.15 11.69
C ALA A 81 6.88 4.29 10.83
N HIS A 82 7.40 3.17 10.36
CA HIS A 82 6.71 2.33 9.39
C HIS A 82 5.42 1.71 9.92
N ASN A 83 4.52 1.39 8.99
CA ASN A 83 3.43 0.45 9.27
C ASN A 83 3.99 -0.93 9.59
N GLY A 84 3.22 -1.72 10.35
CA GLY A 84 3.57 -3.11 10.63
C GLY A 84 2.40 -4.06 10.43
N VAL A 85 2.75 -5.32 10.20
CA VAL A 85 1.84 -6.45 10.03
C VAL A 85 2.13 -7.48 11.11
N ARG A 86 1.20 -8.41 11.32
CA ARG A 86 1.39 -9.49 12.30
C ARG A 86 2.61 -10.32 11.91
N TRP A 87 3.50 -10.57 12.87
CA TRP A 87 4.64 -11.45 12.72
C TRP A 87 4.86 -12.24 14.02
N PRO A 88 5.27 -13.53 13.97
CA PRO A 88 5.34 -14.38 12.78
C PRO A 88 3.95 -14.82 12.30
N VAL A 89 3.84 -15.13 11.00
CA VAL A 89 2.69 -15.80 10.38
C VAL A 89 3.14 -17.00 9.55
N ALA A 90 2.21 -17.93 9.30
CA ALA A 90 2.46 -19.11 8.49
C ALA A 90 2.95 -18.73 7.09
N ARG A 91 3.87 -19.52 6.52
CA ARG A 91 4.26 -19.36 5.11
C ARG A 91 3.11 -19.84 4.21
N LEU A 92 2.84 -19.08 3.16
CA LEU A 92 1.92 -19.47 2.08
C LEU A 92 2.70 -19.73 0.79
N GLY A 93 2.03 -20.30 -0.21
CA GLY A 93 2.62 -20.66 -1.50
C GLY A 93 3.31 -22.02 -1.50
N GLY A 94 4.06 -22.30 -2.57
CA GLY A 94 4.73 -23.59 -2.78
C GLY A 94 4.75 -23.96 -4.27
N ALA A 95 4.28 -25.17 -4.59
CA ALA A 95 3.97 -25.53 -5.97
C ALA A 95 2.87 -24.60 -6.51
N LEU A 96 3.00 -24.19 -7.76
CA LEU A 96 2.00 -23.34 -8.40
C LEU A 96 0.68 -24.08 -8.54
N HIS A 97 -0.42 -23.32 -8.50
CA HIS A 97 -1.70 -23.82 -8.95
C HIS A 97 -1.67 -24.10 -10.47
N ASP A 98 -2.57 -24.97 -10.93
CA ASP A 98 -2.79 -25.24 -12.35
C ASP A 98 -4.26 -24.95 -12.72
N PRO A 99 -4.55 -23.85 -13.45
CA PRO A 99 -3.63 -22.79 -13.86
C PRO A 99 -3.15 -21.91 -12.68
N PRO A 100 -2.00 -21.19 -12.82
CA PRO A 100 -1.52 -20.28 -11.80
C PRO A 100 -2.50 -19.12 -11.52
N VAL A 101 -2.52 -18.66 -10.27
CA VAL A 101 -3.42 -17.61 -9.78
C VAL A 101 -2.64 -16.37 -9.35
N VAL A 102 -2.89 -15.26 -10.02
CA VAL A 102 -2.44 -13.93 -9.62
C VAL A 102 -3.52 -13.28 -8.76
N GLY A 103 -3.12 -12.71 -7.64
CA GLY A 103 -4.02 -12.06 -6.69
C GLY A 103 -3.73 -10.58 -6.51
N MET A 104 -4.78 -9.79 -6.33
CA MET A 104 -4.67 -8.40 -5.90
C MET A 104 -5.66 -8.11 -4.78
N LEU A 105 -5.15 -7.64 -3.64
CA LEU A 105 -5.95 -7.19 -2.51
C LEU A 105 -5.95 -5.67 -2.45
N ALA A 106 -7.03 -5.02 -2.90
CA ALA A 106 -7.17 -3.56 -2.87
C ALA A 106 -8.63 -3.11 -3.00
N LEU A 107 -8.95 -1.92 -2.52
CA LEU A 107 -10.21 -1.26 -2.84
C LEU A 107 -10.32 -1.01 -4.35
N LEU A 108 -11.45 -1.35 -4.97
CA LEU A 108 -11.72 -1.17 -6.38
C LEU A 108 -11.93 0.31 -6.70
N THR A 109 -10.80 1.01 -6.84
CA THR A 109 -10.70 2.44 -7.14
C THR A 109 -9.74 2.64 -8.31
N PRO A 110 -9.90 3.70 -9.13
CA PRO A 110 -9.07 3.91 -10.32
C PRO A 110 -7.57 3.93 -10.04
N TRP A 111 -7.17 4.59 -8.95
CA TRP A 111 -5.75 4.78 -8.61
C TRP A 111 -5.05 3.50 -8.14
N LYS A 112 -5.79 2.45 -7.79
CA LYS A 112 -5.23 1.13 -7.44
C LYS A 112 -4.82 0.32 -8.67
N GLY A 113 -5.19 0.74 -9.88
CA GLY A 113 -4.67 0.16 -11.13
C GLY A 113 -5.17 -1.24 -11.49
N HIS A 114 -6.39 -1.59 -11.06
CA HIS A 114 -7.05 -2.84 -11.46
C HIS A 114 -7.12 -2.99 -12.99
N GLY A 115 -7.37 -1.89 -13.72
CA GLY A 115 -7.34 -1.88 -15.19
C GLY A 115 -5.98 -2.28 -15.77
N VAL A 116 -4.88 -1.77 -15.21
CA VAL A 116 -3.50 -2.12 -15.63
C VAL A 116 -3.25 -3.62 -15.42
N LEU A 117 -3.71 -4.17 -14.30
CA LEU A 117 -3.57 -5.60 -14.02
C LEU A 117 -4.43 -6.46 -14.96
N LEU A 118 -5.68 -6.06 -15.26
CA LEU A 118 -6.52 -6.77 -16.24
C LEU A 118 -5.82 -6.82 -17.60
N ASP A 119 -5.26 -5.70 -18.04
CA ASP A 119 -4.52 -5.61 -19.29
C ASP A 119 -3.23 -6.47 -19.26
N ALA A 120 -2.53 -6.53 -18.13
CA ALA A 120 -1.37 -7.41 -17.98
C ALA A 120 -1.75 -8.90 -18.07
N ILE A 121 -2.86 -9.31 -17.44
CA ILE A 121 -3.35 -10.70 -17.46
C ILE A 121 -3.86 -11.12 -18.84
N ALA A 122 -4.39 -10.20 -19.63
CA ALA A 122 -4.75 -10.45 -21.03
C ALA A 122 -3.53 -10.91 -21.87
N ARG A 123 -2.32 -10.48 -21.50
CA ARG A 123 -1.05 -10.87 -22.14
C ARG A 123 -0.46 -12.20 -21.62
N LEU A 124 -1.15 -12.85 -20.67
CA LEU A 124 -0.72 -14.06 -19.99
C LEU A 124 -1.79 -15.14 -20.13
N PRO A 125 -1.90 -15.80 -21.30
CA PRO A 125 -2.83 -16.91 -21.48
C PRO A 125 -2.51 -18.02 -20.47
N GLY A 126 -3.55 -18.65 -19.92
CA GLY A 126 -3.37 -19.71 -18.91
C GLY A 126 -3.11 -19.21 -17.49
N VAL A 127 -3.20 -17.90 -17.21
CA VAL A 127 -3.17 -17.35 -15.85
C VAL A 127 -4.57 -16.92 -15.42
N ARG A 128 -4.96 -17.22 -14.18
CA ARG A 128 -6.19 -16.71 -13.54
C ARG A 128 -5.87 -15.49 -12.68
N LEU A 129 -6.86 -14.62 -12.55
CA LEU A 129 -6.80 -13.41 -11.72
C LEU A 129 -7.91 -13.44 -10.67
N GLU A 130 -7.55 -13.14 -9.43
CA GLU A 130 -8.49 -12.88 -8.35
C GLU A 130 -8.31 -11.46 -7.80
N LEU A 131 -9.41 -10.72 -7.75
CA LEU A 131 -9.48 -9.36 -7.22
C LEU A 131 -10.27 -9.38 -5.91
N ALA A 132 -9.57 -9.17 -4.80
CA ALA A 132 -10.14 -9.09 -3.47
C ALA A 132 -10.22 -7.62 -3.01
N GLY A 133 -11.41 -7.22 -2.55
CA GLY A 133 -11.69 -5.88 -2.08
C GLY A 133 -13.11 -5.43 -2.37
N GLY A 134 -13.55 -4.41 -1.63
CA GLY A 134 -14.81 -3.71 -1.91
C GLY A 134 -14.58 -2.44 -2.74
N SER A 135 -15.65 -1.69 -2.96
CA SER A 135 -15.63 -0.35 -3.55
C SER A 135 -16.34 0.64 -2.63
N PHE A 136 -16.10 1.93 -2.83
CA PHE A 136 -16.94 2.96 -2.22
C PHE A 136 -18.21 3.16 -3.07
N PRO A 137 -19.29 3.73 -2.50
CA PRO A 137 -20.48 4.09 -3.27
C PRO A 137 -20.19 4.98 -4.49
N GLY A 138 -19.11 5.78 -4.45
CA GLY A 138 -18.69 6.62 -5.57
C GLY A 138 -18.00 5.88 -6.72
N ASP A 139 -17.58 4.64 -6.54
CA ASP A 139 -16.78 3.88 -7.51
C ASP A 139 -17.59 2.81 -8.27
N VAL A 140 -18.92 2.79 -8.13
CA VAL A 140 -19.79 1.79 -8.78
C VAL A 140 -19.56 1.72 -10.29
N ALA A 141 -19.49 2.88 -10.97
CA ALA A 141 -19.25 2.93 -12.41
C ALA A 141 -17.90 2.31 -12.81
N TYR A 142 -16.86 2.52 -11.99
CA TYR A 142 -15.55 1.93 -12.21
C TYR A 142 -15.56 0.41 -12.02
N VAL A 143 -16.29 -0.10 -11.02
CA VAL A 143 -16.46 -1.55 -10.85
C VAL A 143 -17.13 -2.19 -12.06
N GLU A 144 -18.17 -1.55 -12.61
CA GLU A 144 -18.84 -2.04 -13.82
C GLU A 144 -17.94 -1.99 -15.06
N GLU A 145 -17.08 -0.97 -15.17
CA GLU A 145 -16.03 -0.91 -16.20
C GLU A 145 -15.04 -2.08 -16.09
N LEU A 146 -14.58 -2.39 -14.87
CA LEU A 146 -13.68 -3.52 -14.63
C LEU A 146 -14.32 -4.87 -14.99
N LYS A 147 -15.60 -5.07 -14.65
CA LYS A 147 -16.34 -6.28 -15.02
C LYS A 147 -16.50 -6.39 -16.53
N ALA A 148 -16.91 -5.31 -17.19
CA ALA A 148 -17.04 -5.27 -18.65
C ALA A 148 -15.71 -5.52 -19.37
N ARG A 149 -14.58 -5.08 -18.78
CA ARG A 149 -13.23 -5.40 -19.27
C ARG A 149 -12.89 -6.88 -19.07
N ALA A 150 -13.25 -7.47 -17.93
CA ALA A 150 -13.01 -8.87 -17.60
C ALA A 150 -13.85 -9.84 -18.45
N ASP A 151 -15.00 -9.41 -18.95
CA ASP A 151 -15.90 -10.20 -19.81
C ASP A 151 -15.47 -10.23 -21.29
N ARG A 152 -14.39 -9.53 -21.66
CA ARG A 152 -13.83 -9.57 -23.03
C ARG A 152 -13.16 -10.93 -23.29
N ASP A 153 -13.15 -11.36 -24.55
CA ASP A 153 -12.67 -12.70 -24.96
C ASP A 153 -11.24 -13.04 -24.48
N ASP A 154 -10.39 -12.02 -24.33
CA ASP A 154 -9.03 -12.19 -23.83
C ASP A 154 -8.97 -12.52 -22.33
N LEU A 155 -10.01 -12.23 -21.54
CA LEU A 155 -10.07 -12.44 -20.09
C LEU A 155 -11.26 -13.30 -19.63
N ALA A 156 -12.25 -13.54 -20.49
CA ALA A 156 -13.50 -14.18 -20.14
C ALA A 156 -13.28 -15.51 -19.40
N GLY A 157 -13.89 -15.64 -18.22
CA GLY A 157 -13.76 -16.82 -17.36
C GLY A 157 -12.44 -16.94 -16.57
N ARG A 158 -11.51 -15.98 -16.70
CA ARG A 158 -10.22 -16.00 -16.00
C ARG A 158 -10.13 -15.04 -14.81
N VAL A 159 -11.09 -14.12 -14.66
CA VAL A 159 -11.09 -13.10 -13.60
C VAL A 159 -12.21 -13.38 -12.60
N ARG A 160 -11.89 -13.38 -11.30
CA ARG A 160 -12.87 -13.48 -10.22
C ARG A 160 -12.80 -12.27 -9.31
N PHE A 161 -13.96 -11.67 -9.05
CA PHE A 161 -14.14 -10.61 -8.06
C PHE A 161 -14.60 -11.26 -6.75
N LEU A 162 -13.74 -11.28 -5.73
CA LEU A 162 -14.01 -11.96 -4.46
C LEU A 162 -14.81 -11.11 -3.47
N GLY A 163 -14.85 -9.79 -3.68
CA GLY A 163 -15.46 -8.85 -2.74
C GLY A 163 -14.62 -8.69 -1.46
N TYR A 164 -15.26 -8.32 -0.35
CA TYR A 164 -14.60 -8.19 0.94
C TYR A 164 -14.38 -9.56 1.58
N VAL A 165 -13.12 -9.94 1.77
CA VAL A 165 -12.69 -11.26 2.25
C VAL A 165 -11.61 -11.13 3.31
N ASP A 166 -11.36 -12.21 4.05
CA ASP A 166 -10.18 -12.32 4.91
C ASP A 166 -8.90 -12.32 4.04
N PRO A 167 -7.94 -11.41 4.28
CA PRO A 167 -6.72 -11.30 3.48
C PRO A 167 -5.90 -12.59 3.42
N ALA A 168 -5.69 -13.26 4.55
CA ALA A 168 -4.86 -14.46 4.62
C ALA A 168 -5.52 -15.63 3.89
N ALA A 169 -6.84 -15.79 4.02
CA ALA A 169 -7.61 -16.79 3.30
C ALA A 169 -7.57 -16.57 1.79
N ALA A 170 -7.65 -15.32 1.31
CA ALA A 170 -7.52 -15.00 -0.10
C ALA A 170 -6.08 -15.28 -0.61
N MET A 171 -5.07 -14.77 0.10
CA MET A 171 -3.66 -14.96 -0.23
C MET A 171 -3.23 -16.43 -0.27
N ALA A 172 -3.88 -17.31 0.49
CA ALA A 172 -3.61 -18.75 0.45
C ALA A 172 -3.94 -19.39 -0.91
N GLY A 173 -4.85 -18.79 -1.68
CA GLY A 173 -5.21 -19.25 -3.02
C GLY A 173 -4.37 -18.62 -4.14
N TRP A 174 -3.35 -17.81 -3.82
CA TRP A 174 -2.60 -17.03 -4.80
C TRP A 174 -1.14 -17.49 -4.90
N ASP A 175 -0.61 -17.47 -6.11
CA ASP A 175 0.78 -17.79 -6.40
C ASP A 175 1.67 -16.54 -6.47
N VAL A 176 1.10 -15.42 -6.91
CA VAL A 176 1.77 -14.13 -7.04
C VAL A 176 0.82 -13.03 -6.60
N VAL A 177 1.30 -12.12 -5.76
CA VAL A 177 0.52 -10.94 -5.35
C VAL A 177 0.97 -9.73 -6.15
N VAL A 178 0.02 -8.97 -6.67
CA VAL A 178 0.28 -7.74 -7.42
C VAL A 178 -0.16 -6.51 -6.64
N SER A 179 0.71 -5.50 -6.59
CA SER A 179 0.36 -4.13 -6.25
C SER A 179 0.46 -3.27 -7.50
N ALA A 180 -0.70 -2.88 -8.05
CA ALA A 180 -0.78 -2.23 -9.37
C ALA A 180 -1.04 -0.72 -9.35
N SER A 181 -0.90 -0.08 -8.18
CA SER A 181 -1.27 1.32 -8.01
C SER A 181 -0.62 2.24 -9.05
N VAL A 182 -1.42 3.11 -9.67
CA VAL A 182 -0.96 4.08 -10.68
C VAL A 182 -0.64 5.44 -10.07
N LEU A 183 -1.01 5.65 -8.81
CA LEU A 183 -0.54 6.77 -7.99
C LEU A 183 0.24 6.26 -6.77
N PRO A 184 1.23 7.02 -6.26
CA PRO A 184 2.08 6.58 -5.16
C PRO A 184 1.26 6.27 -3.90
N GLU A 185 1.55 5.12 -3.31
CA GLU A 185 1.02 4.72 -2.01
C GLU A 185 1.95 5.17 -0.88
N ALA A 186 1.37 5.43 0.30
CA ALA A 186 2.17 5.78 1.46
C ALA A 186 2.94 4.56 1.98
N GLY A 187 2.22 3.54 2.47
CA GLY A 187 2.80 2.33 3.02
C GLY A 187 1.79 1.18 2.91
N PRO A 188 1.66 0.56 1.73
CA PRO A 188 0.59 -0.39 1.43
C PRO A 188 0.69 -1.66 2.29
N LEU A 189 -0.30 -1.85 3.17
CA LEU A 189 -0.34 -3.00 4.10
C LEU A 189 -0.48 -4.34 3.38
N ASN A 190 -1.24 -4.39 2.29
CA ASN A 190 -1.43 -5.60 1.49
C ASN A 190 -0.10 -6.17 0.94
N VAL A 191 0.86 -5.29 0.60
CA VAL A 191 2.21 -5.69 0.18
C VAL A 191 2.95 -6.33 1.36
N LEU A 192 2.96 -5.67 2.52
CA LEU A 192 3.60 -6.19 3.74
C LEU A 192 2.96 -7.51 4.22
N GLU A 193 1.64 -7.65 4.10
CA GLU A 193 0.90 -8.89 4.43
C GLU A 193 1.35 -10.04 3.52
N ALA A 194 1.40 -9.83 2.21
CA ALA A 194 1.88 -10.83 1.26
C ALA A 194 3.36 -11.21 1.53
N MET A 195 4.21 -10.21 1.76
CA MET A 195 5.62 -10.39 2.11
C MET A 195 5.77 -11.18 3.42
N SER A 196 4.93 -10.92 4.43
CA SER A 196 4.96 -11.63 5.71
C SER A 196 4.66 -13.12 5.56
N HIS A 197 3.81 -13.48 4.59
CA HIS A 197 3.52 -14.86 4.23
C HIS A 197 4.59 -15.48 3.31
N GLY A 198 5.50 -14.68 2.75
CA GLY A 198 6.53 -15.13 1.80
C GLY A 198 6.00 -15.36 0.40
N LEU A 199 4.88 -14.75 0.03
CA LEU A 199 4.40 -14.76 -1.35
C LEU A 199 5.24 -13.80 -2.19
N PRO A 200 5.61 -14.17 -3.43
CA PRO A 200 6.30 -13.24 -4.32
C PRO A 200 5.36 -12.09 -4.70
N VAL A 201 5.88 -10.87 -4.62
CA VAL A 201 5.15 -9.65 -4.95
C VAL A 201 5.71 -9.00 -6.22
N VAL A 202 4.82 -8.61 -7.15
CA VAL A 202 5.15 -7.72 -8.27
C VAL A 202 4.45 -6.38 -8.03
N GLY A 203 5.22 -5.32 -7.84
CA GLY A 203 4.72 -4.01 -7.40
C GLY A 203 5.13 -2.86 -8.32
N SER A 204 4.31 -1.83 -8.41
CA SER A 204 4.65 -0.60 -9.14
C SER A 204 5.83 0.12 -8.49
N ASP A 205 6.77 0.63 -9.29
CA ASP A 205 8.00 1.29 -8.85
C ASP A 205 7.78 2.77 -8.45
N HIS A 206 7.04 2.95 -7.36
CA HIS A 206 6.81 4.24 -6.72
C HIS A 206 6.21 4.08 -5.31
N GLY A 207 6.29 5.15 -4.52
CA GLY A 207 5.72 5.19 -3.17
C GLY A 207 6.33 4.12 -2.24
N GLY A 208 5.58 3.76 -1.21
CA GLY A 208 5.99 2.73 -0.25
C GLY A 208 6.16 1.33 -0.84
N THR A 209 5.50 1.01 -1.96
CA THR A 209 5.71 -0.28 -2.65
C THR A 209 7.16 -0.42 -3.12
N SER A 210 7.72 0.63 -3.73
CA SER A 210 9.12 0.62 -4.20
C SER A 210 10.09 0.43 -3.03
N GLU A 211 9.86 1.12 -1.91
CA GLU A 211 10.68 0.96 -0.70
C GLU A 211 10.64 -0.47 -0.14
N PHE A 212 9.47 -1.10 -0.08
CA PHE A 212 9.32 -2.42 0.51
C PHE A 212 9.91 -3.53 -0.35
N LEU A 213 9.82 -3.41 -1.67
CA LEU A 213 10.30 -4.43 -2.59
C LEU A 213 11.76 -4.20 -3.03
N ALA A 214 12.34 -3.04 -2.71
CA ALA A 214 13.74 -2.74 -2.93
C ALA A 214 14.63 -3.81 -2.27
N GLY A 215 15.79 -4.09 -2.89
CA GLY A 215 16.73 -5.08 -2.36
C GLY A 215 16.35 -6.55 -2.60
N GLY A 216 15.38 -6.82 -3.47
CA GLY A 216 15.04 -8.19 -3.90
C GLY A 216 13.92 -8.85 -3.09
N ALA A 217 13.13 -8.07 -2.34
CA ALA A 217 11.94 -8.55 -1.64
C ALA A 217 10.69 -8.66 -2.55
N GLY A 218 10.84 -8.34 -3.84
CA GLY A 218 9.84 -8.48 -4.89
C GLY A 218 10.39 -8.04 -6.24
N LEU A 219 9.53 -7.99 -7.25
CA LEU A 219 9.85 -7.36 -8.54
C LEU A 219 9.14 -6.02 -8.68
N LEU A 220 9.84 -5.05 -9.25
CA LEU A 220 9.32 -3.72 -9.53
C LEU A 220 9.08 -3.53 -11.03
N TYR A 221 8.03 -2.79 -11.38
CA TYR A 221 7.71 -2.41 -12.76
C TYR A 221 7.26 -0.93 -12.85
N PRO A 222 7.44 -0.25 -13.99
CA PRO A 222 7.01 1.13 -14.16
C PRO A 222 5.49 1.30 -13.95
N PRO A 223 5.02 2.27 -13.13
CA PRO A 223 3.59 2.47 -12.90
C PRO A 223 2.78 2.67 -14.19
N GLY A 224 1.66 1.95 -14.33
CA GLY A 224 0.79 2.02 -15.51
C GLY A 224 1.23 1.19 -16.71
N ASP A 225 2.42 0.55 -16.66
CA ASP A 225 2.93 -0.27 -17.76
C ASP A 225 2.46 -1.74 -17.63
N ALA A 226 1.38 -2.07 -18.35
CA ALA A 226 0.81 -3.40 -18.35
C ALA A 226 1.71 -4.46 -19.00
N ASP A 227 2.57 -4.08 -19.95
CA ASP A 227 3.52 -4.98 -20.60
C ASP A 227 4.65 -5.37 -19.64
N ALA A 228 5.21 -4.38 -18.95
CA ALA A 228 6.22 -4.61 -17.91
C ALA A 228 5.66 -5.39 -16.72
N LEU A 229 4.42 -5.10 -16.30
CA LEU A 229 3.73 -5.88 -15.27
C LEU A 229 3.57 -7.35 -15.69
N ALA A 230 3.10 -7.60 -16.92
CA ALA A 230 2.97 -8.96 -17.44
C ALA A 230 4.31 -9.69 -17.51
N ALA A 231 5.39 -9.00 -17.89
CA ALA A 231 6.74 -9.55 -17.88
C ALA A 231 7.23 -9.91 -16.48
N GLY A 232 6.97 -9.06 -15.49
CA GLY A 232 7.27 -9.34 -14.08
C GLY A 232 6.53 -10.57 -13.56
N ILE A 233 5.21 -10.63 -13.78
CA ILE A 233 4.38 -11.79 -13.38
C ILE A 233 4.91 -13.08 -14.03
N ARG A 234 5.14 -13.07 -15.35
CA ARG A 234 5.63 -14.25 -16.07
C ARG A 234 6.96 -14.75 -15.51
N ARG A 235 7.91 -13.83 -15.27
CA ARG A 235 9.22 -14.17 -14.69
C ARG A 235 9.07 -14.86 -13.35
N VAL A 236 8.16 -14.39 -12.50
CA VAL A 236 7.87 -15.03 -11.21
C VAL A 236 7.25 -16.41 -11.41
N LEU A 237 6.32 -16.58 -12.35
CA LEU A 237 5.69 -17.88 -12.61
C LEU A 237 6.65 -18.91 -13.22
N ASP A 238 7.58 -18.49 -14.06
CA ASP A 238 8.49 -19.40 -14.78
C ASP A 238 9.72 -19.82 -13.96
N ASP A 239 10.09 -19.05 -12.93
CA ASP A 239 11.32 -19.27 -12.15
C ASP A 239 11.03 -19.58 -10.67
N ALA A 240 11.10 -20.87 -10.33
CA ALA A 240 10.83 -21.35 -8.97
C ALA A 240 11.90 -20.93 -7.94
N ASP A 241 13.16 -20.79 -8.37
CA ASP A 241 14.25 -20.34 -7.49
C ASP A 241 14.08 -18.86 -7.17
N LEU A 242 13.74 -18.04 -8.17
CA LEU A 242 13.40 -16.64 -7.98
C LEU A 242 12.23 -16.49 -7.02
N ARG A 243 11.12 -17.24 -7.20
CA ARG A 243 9.97 -17.17 -6.27
C ARG A 243 10.38 -17.41 -4.83
N ARG A 244 11.16 -18.46 -4.59
CA ARG A 244 11.66 -18.79 -3.24
C ARG A 244 12.51 -17.67 -2.68
N SER A 245 13.50 -17.20 -3.46
CA SER A 245 14.39 -16.11 -3.04
C SER A 245 13.62 -14.83 -2.70
N LEU A 246 12.67 -14.41 -3.55
CA LEU A 246 11.84 -13.23 -3.29
C LEU A 246 11.06 -13.39 -1.98
N GLY A 247 10.41 -14.55 -1.78
CA GLY A 247 9.63 -14.84 -0.58
C GLY A 247 10.46 -14.96 0.70
N ASP A 248 11.69 -15.46 0.62
CA ASP A 248 12.63 -15.53 1.74
C ASP A 248 13.09 -14.12 2.15
N THR A 249 13.59 -13.33 1.20
CA THR A 249 14.01 -11.95 1.43
C THR A 249 12.88 -11.07 1.93
N ALA A 250 11.66 -11.22 1.38
CA ALA A 250 10.48 -10.50 1.81
C ALA A 250 10.13 -10.76 3.28
N ARG A 251 10.18 -12.03 3.72
CA ARG A 251 9.91 -12.40 5.11
C ARG A 251 10.96 -11.86 6.07
N GLU A 252 12.23 -11.95 5.71
CA GLU A 252 13.32 -11.38 6.52
C GLU A 252 13.18 -9.87 6.67
N TYR A 253 12.82 -9.18 5.57
CA TYR A 253 12.57 -7.75 5.59
C TYR A 253 11.41 -7.38 6.53
N VAL A 254 10.27 -8.10 6.46
CA VAL A 254 9.14 -7.89 7.36
C VAL A 254 9.50 -8.17 8.81
N ALA A 255 10.20 -9.27 9.09
CA ALA A 255 10.60 -9.63 10.44
C ALA A 255 11.46 -8.54 11.10
N THR A 256 12.33 -7.91 10.32
CA THR A 256 13.28 -6.92 10.81
C THR A 256 12.66 -5.53 10.94
N HIS A 257 11.78 -5.13 10.01
CA HIS A 257 11.36 -3.73 9.87
C HIS A 257 9.86 -3.50 10.10
N HIS A 258 9.01 -4.52 9.96
CA HIS A 258 7.56 -4.38 9.87
C HIS A 258 6.76 -5.29 10.83
N ASP A 259 7.38 -5.82 11.89
CA ASP A 259 6.63 -6.45 12.97
C ASP A 259 5.75 -5.41 13.69
N ILE A 260 4.44 -5.61 13.67
CA ILE A 260 3.45 -4.73 14.32
C ILE A 260 3.71 -4.55 15.83
N SER A 261 4.27 -5.57 16.50
CA SER A 261 4.61 -5.53 17.92
C SER A 261 5.73 -4.54 18.24
N THR A 262 6.56 -4.20 17.24
CA THR A 262 7.67 -3.26 17.36
C THR A 262 7.34 -1.90 16.74
N THR A 263 6.74 -1.89 15.56
CA THR A 263 6.44 -0.67 14.78
C THR A 263 5.37 0.19 15.44
N ILE A 264 4.27 -0.38 15.95
CA ILE A 264 3.20 0.41 16.58
C ILE A 264 3.70 1.14 17.84
N PRO A 265 4.39 0.48 18.80
CA PRO A 265 4.97 1.21 19.93
C PRO A 265 5.96 2.31 19.51
N ALA A 266 6.77 2.08 18.47
CA ALA A 266 7.68 3.10 17.94
C ALA A 266 6.94 4.30 17.35
N MET A 267 5.90 4.05 16.55
CA MET A 267 5.04 5.08 15.97
C MET A 267 4.33 5.90 17.05
N LEU A 268 3.79 5.25 18.09
CA LEU A 268 3.13 5.94 19.20
C LEU A 268 4.11 6.82 19.99
N ARG A 269 5.34 6.35 20.23
CA ARG A 269 6.40 7.18 20.85
C ARG A 269 6.76 8.38 19.98
N ALA A 270 6.90 8.17 18.66
CA ALA A 270 7.17 9.25 17.71
C ALA A 270 6.05 10.29 17.67
N LEU A 271 4.79 9.87 17.79
CA LEU A 271 3.63 10.78 17.86
C LEU A 271 3.55 11.54 19.19
N ALA A 272 3.99 10.93 20.29
CA ALA A 272 3.93 11.52 21.63
C ALA A 272 5.06 12.52 21.92
N THR A 273 6.25 12.29 21.37
CA THR A 273 7.45 13.17 21.48
C THR A 273 7.36 14.36 20.56
#